data_AF-A0A2M8LD04-F1
#
_entry.id   AF-A0A2M8LD04-F1
#
_cell.length_a   1.000
_cell.length_b   1.000
_cell.length_c   1.000
_cell.angle_alpha   90.00
_cell.angle_beta   90.00
_cell.angle_gamma   90.00
#
_symmetry.space_group_name_H-M   'P 1'
#
loop_
_entity.id
_entity.type
_entity.pdbx_description
1 polymer ?
#
loop_
_entity_poly.entity_id
_entity_poly.type
_entity_poly.pdbx_seq_one_letter_code
_entity_poly.pdbx_strand_id
1 'polypeptide(L)' 'MTKIRKNHDGVGRDKTYDIGDRKNIPLNKVVKEIKEGEHSGAHLYNFGGINFPRDNPDNSKRDNVNRGR' A
#
# COMPACT_ATOMS: atom_id res chain seq x y z
N MET A 1 2.79 11.33 -7.51
CA MET A 1 3.24 10.11 -6.83
C MET A 1 2.53 10.04 -5.50
N THR A 2 1.68 9.03 -5.31
CA THR A 2 1.33 8.62 -3.94
C THR A 2 2.63 8.22 -3.24
N LYS A 3 2.68 8.35 -1.91
CA LYS A 3 3.83 7.94 -1.10
C LYS A 3 3.32 6.96 -0.05
N ILE A 4 2.68 5.88 -0.50
CA ILE A 4 2.16 4.84 0.39
C ILE A 4 3.33 3.94 0.79
N ARG A 5 3.69 3.97 2.07
CA ARG A 5 4.76 3.17 2.66
C ARG A 5 4.19 2.17 3.64
N LYS A 6 4.77 0.98 3.63
CA LYS A 6 4.49 -0.09 4.59
C LYS A 6 5.25 0.17 5.88
N ASN A 7 4.59 -0.03 7.02
CA ASN A 7 5.21 0.23 8.33
C ASN A 7 5.84 -1.02 8.97
N HIS A 8 5.71 -2.21 8.37
CA HIS A 8 6.29 -3.47 8.88
C HIS A 8 5.93 -3.76 10.35
N ASP A 9 4.76 -3.27 10.77
CA ASP A 9 4.30 -3.24 12.16
C ASP A 9 3.48 -4.47 12.56
N GLY A 10 3.33 -5.45 11.67
CA GLY A 10 2.64 -6.70 11.99
C GLY A 10 3.42 -7.94 11.60
N VAL A 11 3.20 -9.01 12.37
CA VAL A 11 3.78 -10.33 12.14
C VAL A 11 3.15 -10.91 10.87
N GLY A 12 3.88 -10.82 9.76
CA GLY A 12 3.48 -11.31 8.44
C GLY A 12 2.60 -10.36 7.61
N ARG A 13 1.88 -9.39 8.23
CA ARG A 13 1.04 -8.42 7.53
C ARG A 13 1.19 -7.02 8.13
N ASP A 14 1.42 -6.02 7.29
CA ASP A 14 1.39 -4.61 7.72
C ASP A 14 -0.02 -4.23 8.17
N LYS A 15 -0.14 -3.75 9.41
CA LYS A 15 -1.40 -3.26 9.99
C LYS A 15 -1.61 -1.79 9.66
N THR A 16 -0.51 -1.03 9.57
CA THR A 16 -0.54 0.38 9.23
C THR A 16 0.35 0.73 8.05
N TYR A 17 -0.01 1.84 7.41
CA TYR A 17 0.65 2.40 6.25
C TYR A 17 0.77 3.90 6.42
N ASP A 18 1.88 4.45 5.95
CA ASP A 18 2.09 5.89 5.87
C ASP A 18 1.73 6.37 4.47
N ILE A 19 0.99 7.47 4.35
CA ILE A 19 0.62 8.10 3.08
C ILE A 19 1.09 9.55 3.11
N GLY A 20 2.24 9.82 2.48
CA GLY A 20 2.82 11.17 2.47
C GLY A 20 3.10 11.66 3.89
N ASP A 21 2.38 12.69 4.33
CA ASP A 21 2.51 13.28 5.67
C ASP A 21 1.64 12.57 6.73
N ARG A 22 0.64 11.79 6.30
CA ARG A 22 -0.24 11.04 7.19
C ARG A 22 0.44 9.71 7.55
N LYS A 23 0.75 9.51 8.83
CA LYS A 23 1.41 8.28 9.31
C LYS A 23 0.45 7.36 10.06
N ASN A 24 0.80 6.09 10.16
CA ASN A 24 0.09 5.05 10.92
C ASN A 24 -1.39 4.90 10.54
N ILE A 25 -1.71 4.98 9.24
CA ILE A 25 -3.08 4.80 8.77
C ILE A 25 -3.40 3.30 8.76
N PRO A 26 -4.54 2.85 9.34
CA PRO A 26 -4.94 1.46 9.30
C PRO A 26 -5.13 0.94 7.87
N LEU A 27 -4.74 -0.31 7.63
CA LEU A 27 -4.90 -1.01 6.34
C LEU A 27 -6.30 -0.83 5.73
N ASN A 28 -7.35 -1.06 6.52
CA ASN A 28 -8.74 -0.95 6.04
C ASN A 28 -9.07 0.45 5.51
N LYS A 29 -8.55 1.50 6.15
CA LYS A 29 -8.76 2.88 5.73
C LYS A 29 -8.01 3.16 4.44
N VAL A 30 -6.75 2.76 4.33
CA VAL A 30 -5.97 2.90 3.09
C VAL A 30 -6.62 2.15 1.93
N VAL A 31 -7.06 0.91 2.16
CA VAL A 31 -7.77 0.11 1.14
C VAL A 31 -9.04 0.80 0.68
N LYS A 32 -9.79 1.41 1.60
CA LYS A 32 -11.00 2.16 1.28
C LYS A 32 -10.68 3.41 0.44
N GLU A 33 -9.73 4.24 0.86
CA GLU A 33 -9.33 5.47 0.15
C GLU A 33 -8.82 5.15 -1.28
N ILE A 34 -8.10 4.04 -1.47
CA ILE A 34 -7.67 3.59 -2.80
C ILE A 34 -8.87 3.14 -3.66
N LYS A 35 -9.85 2.43 -3.09
CA LYS A 35 -11.09 2.06 -3.81
C LYS A 35 -11.91 3.28 -4.21
N GLU A 36 -11.90 4.30 -3.36
CA GLU A 36 -12.59 5.58 -3.60
C GLU A 36 -11.82 6.46 -4.62
N GLY A 37 -10.62 6.05 -5.04
CA GLY A 37 -9.84 6.76 -6.05
C GLY A 37 -9.06 7.95 -5.52
N GLU A 38 -8.97 8.13 -4.19
CA GLU A 38 -8.26 9.26 -3.56
C GLU A 38 -6.73 9.21 -3.80
N HIS A 39 -6.22 8.04 -4.18
CA HIS A 39 -4.80 7.78 -4.38
C HIS A 39 -4.52 7.41 -5.85
N SER A 40 -4.45 8.41 -6.72
CA SER A 40 -4.41 8.27 -8.20
C SER A 40 -3.14 7.61 -8.80
N GLY A 41 -2.34 6.91 -7.99
CA GLY A 41 -1.21 6.09 -8.43
C GLY A 41 -0.99 4.86 -7.53
N ALA A 42 -1.94 4.57 -6.66
CA ALA A 42 -1.94 3.39 -5.81
C ALA A 42 -2.92 2.35 -6.33
N HIS A 43 -2.60 1.08 -6.14
CA HIS A 43 -3.42 -0.04 -6.57
C HIS A 43 -3.59 -1.04 -5.44
N LEU A 44 -4.66 -1.84 -5.52
CA LEU A 44 -4.88 -2.95 -4.60
C LEU A 44 -4.36 -4.23 -5.22
N TYR A 45 -3.42 -4.87 -4.53
CA TYR A 45 -2.94 -6.19 -4.84
C TYR A 45 -3.74 -7.22 -4.04
N ASN A 46 -4.50 -8.08 -4.73
CA ASN A 46 -5.17 -9.19 -4.08
C ASN A 46 -4.21 -10.38 -3.93
N PHE A 47 -3.97 -10.82 -2.70
CA PHE A 47 -3.23 -12.05 -2.41
C PHE A 47 -4.06 -12.93 -1.48
N GLY A 48 -4.46 -14.11 -1.96
CA GLY A 48 -5.24 -15.06 -1.16
C GLY A 48 -6.57 -14.48 -0.65
N GLY A 49 -7.24 -13.63 -1.44
CA GLY A 49 -8.52 -13.00 -1.07
C GLY A 49 -8.39 -11.71 -0.26
N ILE A 50 -7.17 -11.28 0.10
CA ILE A 50 -6.92 -10.07 0.87
C ILE A 50 -6.33 -8.99 -0.03
N ASN A 51 -6.89 -7.79 0.05
CA ASN A 51 -6.41 -6.63 -0.71
C ASN A 51 -5.33 -5.88 0.08
N PHE A 52 -4.15 -5.77 -0.52
CA PHE A 52 -3.02 -5.03 0.02
C PHE A 52 -2.79 -3.77 -0.81
N PRO A 53 -2.71 -2.59 -0.19
CA PRO A 53 -2.34 -1.38 -0.90
C PRO A 53 -0.88 -1.50 -1.37
N ARG A 54 -0.65 -1.21 -2.65
CA ARG A 54 0.66 -1.06 -3.25
C ARG A 54 0.76 0.30 -3.91
N ASP A 55 1.86 0.98 -3.63
CA ASP A 55 2.30 2.11 -4.44
C ASP A 55 3.05 1.53 -5.63
N ASN A 56 2.57 1.77 -6.84
CA ASN A 56 3.30 1.41 -8.05
C ASN A 56 3.41 2.64 -8.95
N PRO A 57 4.31 3.59 -8.63
CA PRO A 57 4.41 4.84 -9.34
C PRO A 57 4.90 4.69 -10.80
N ASP A 58 5.38 3.51 -11.22
CA ASP A 58 5.98 3.30 -12.55
C ASP A 58 5.21 2.32 -13.46
N ASN A 59 4.04 1.82 -13.05
CA ASN A 59 3.24 0.82 -13.78
C ASN A 59 4.00 -0.47 -14.15
N SER A 60 5.20 -0.68 -13.64
CA SER A 60 5.97 -1.87 -13.94
C SER A 60 5.42 -3.04 -13.13
N LYS A 61 5.21 -4.19 -13.78
CA LYS A 61 4.84 -5.45 -13.09
C LYS A 61 5.97 -5.95 -12.17
N ARG A 62 7.11 -5.26 -12.12
CA ARG A 62 8.35 -5.63 -11.42
C ARG A 62 8.51 -4.99 -10.04
N ASP A 63 7.65 -4.05 -9.65
CA ASP A 63 7.61 -3.51 -8.28
C ASP A 63 6.94 -4.51 -7.32
N ASN A 64 7.64 -5.62 -7.12
CA ASN A 64 7.65 -6.25 -5.82
C ASN A 64 8.39 -5.29 -4.90
N VAL A 65 7.72 -4.94 -3.80
CA VAL A 65 8.11 -4.00 -2.74
C VAL A 65 9.32 -4.54 -1.93
N ASN A 66 10.32 -5.08 -2.62
CA ASN A 66 11.46 -5.79 -2.07
C ASN A 66 12.70 -5.57 -2.96
N ARG A 67 13.07 -4.31 -3.23
CA ARG A 67 14.48 -3.98 -3.51
C ARG A 67 15.17 -3.77 -2.17
N GLY A 68 15.54 -4.88 -1.55
CA GLY A 68 16.06 -4.85 -0.19
C GLY A 68 16.60 -6.14 0.39
N ARG A 69 16.87 -7.19 -0.39
CA ARG A 69 18.00 -8.13 -0.20
C ARG A 69 18.07 -9.15 -1.33
#